data_AF-A2C9C8-F1
#
_entry.id   AF-A2C9C8-F1
#
_cell.length_a   1.000
_cell.length_b   1.000
_cell.length_c   1.000
_cell.angle_alpha   90.00
_cell.angle_beta   90.00
_cell.angle_gamma   90.00
#
_symmetry.space_group_name_H-M   'P 1'
#
loop_
_entity.id
_entity.type
_entity.pdbx_description
1 polymer ?
#
loop_
_entity_poly.entity_id
_entity_poly.type
_entity_poly.pdbx_seq_one_letter_code
_entity_poly.pdbx_strand_id
1 'polypeptide(L)'
;MATDASPADISWGNLDGVSYYTQTLAAQATDEKSHSLLGKQESALFDQLQGPRCHVPSQRTRNNQKAVAKVINDQTIWAYTDLLLHEIGSGLDDGFAEEGLSLSSQ
;
A
#
# COMPACT_ATOMS: atom_id res chain seq x y z
N MET A 1 -2.17 -16.62 -20.42
CA MET A 1 -1.31 -17.71 -20.93
C MET A 1 0.11 -17.38 -20.50
N ALA A 2 0.84 -18.33 -19.94
CA ALA A 2 2.29 -18.28 -20.10
C ALA A 2 2.53 -18.23 -21.61
N THR A 3 3.22 -17.20 -22.08
CA THR A 3 3.38 -16.93 -23.52
C THR A 3 4.27 -17.97 -24.20
N ASP A 4 4.90 -18.82 -23.40
CA ASP A 4 5.67 -19.99 -23.73
C ASP A 4 4.85 -21.24 -23.34
N ALA A 5 4.72 -22.19 -24.26
CA ALA A 5 3.86 -23.37 -24.15
C ALA A 5 4.24 -24.39 -23.04
N SER A 6 4.93 -23.95 -21.99
CA SER A 6 5.22 -24.70 -20.79
C SER A 6 3.95 -24.86 -19.95
N PRO A 7 3.67 -26.05 -19.39
CA PRO A 7 2.59 -26.18 -18.41
C PRO A 7 2.90 -25.27 -17.23
N ALA A 8 1.92 -24.45 -16.81
CA ALA A 8 2.07 -23.59 -15.65
C ALA A 8 2.41 -24.42 -14.40
N ASP A 9 3.33 -23.93 -13.56
CA ASP A 9 3.77 -24.62 -12.32
C ASP A 9 2.61 -24.92 -11.35
N ILE A 10 1.49 -24.18 -11.44
CA ILE A 10 0.27 -24.42 -10.68
C ILE A 10 -0.97 -24.30 -11.58
N SER A 11 -2.06 -24.98 -11.19
CA SER A 11 -3.35 -24.83 -11.88
C SER A 11 -3.93 -23.43 -11.69
N TRP A 12 -4.76 -22.98 -12.63
CA TRP A 12 -5.47 -21.70 -12.51
C TRP A 12 -6.35 -21.62 -11.25
N GLY A 13 -7.03 -22.71 -10.89
CA GLY A 13 -7.82 -22.74 -9.67
C GLY A 13 -6.99 -22.57 -8.39
N ASN A 14 -5.76 -23.12 -8.36
CA ASN A 14 -4.84 -22.91 -7.24
C ASN A 14 -4.31 -21.47 -7.22
N LEU A 15 -3.98 -20.91 -8.39
CA LEU A 15 -3.57 -19.50 -8.49
C LEU A 15 -4.67 -18.56 -8.00
N ASP A 16 -5.92 -18.79 -8.41
CA ASP A 16 -7.07 -18.01 -7.97
C ASP A 16 -7.32 -18.17 -6.46
N GLY A 17 -7.21 -19.39 -5.93
CA GLY A 17 -7.34 -19.66 -4.49
C GLY A 17 -6.28 -18.94 -3.66
N VAL A 18 -5.01 -19.02 -4.06
CA VAL A 18 -3.91 -18.29 -3.38
C VAL A 18 -4.11 -16.78 -3.52
N SER A 19 -4.48 -16.29 -4.70
CA SER A 19 -4.73 -14.87 -4.93
C SER A 19 -5.88 -14.35 -4.07
N TYR A 20 -6.98 -15.10 -3.97
CA TYR A 20 -8.11 -14.75 -3.13
C TYR A 20 -7.71 -14.70 -1.65
N TYR A 21 -7.01 -15.73 -1.18
CA TYR A 21 -6.56 -15.80 0.21
C TYR A 21 -5.65 -14.62 0.55
N THR A 22 -4.60 -14.36 -0.23
CA THR A 22 -3.63 -13.30 0.06
C THR A 22 -4.23 -11.91 -0.05
N GLN A 23 -5.11 -11.66 -1.03
CA GLN A 23 -5.80 -10.37 -1.19
C GLN A 23 -6.76 -10.05 -0.04
N THR A 24 -7.28 -11.07 0.64
CA THR A 24 -8.28 -10.89 1.72
C THR A 24 -7.66 -10.89 3.11
N LEU A 25 -6.34 -11.05 3.22
CA LEU A 25 -5.63 -10.86 4.49
C LEU A 25 -5.57 -9.36 4.83
N ALA A 26 -6.14 -9.00 5.97
CA ALA A 26 -6.06 -7.66 6.54
C ALA A 26 -5.16 -7.64 7.77
N ALA A 27 -4.49 -6.51 8.01
CA ALA A 27 -3.87 -6.24 9.30
C ALA A 27 -4.96 -6.22 10.39
N GLN A 28 -4.60 -6.62 11.60
CA GLN A 28 -5.52 -6.53 12.74
C GLN A 28 -5.88 -5.07 12.99
N ALA A 29 -7.14 -4.82 13.35
CA ALA A 29 -7.57 -3.49 13.73
C ALA A 29 -6.72 -3.00 14.91
N THR A 30 -6.24 -1.76 14.81
CA THR A 30 -5.52 -1.10 15.89
C THR A 30 -6.45 -0.95 17.10
N ASP A 31 -5.97 -1.24 18.31
CA ASP A 31 -6.77 -1.09 19.53
C ASP A 31 -7.13 0.39 19.75
N GLU A 32 -8.42 0.70 19.81
CA GLU A 32 -8.97 2.03 20.13
C GLU A 32 -8.43 2.61 21.46
N LYS A 33 -7.90 1.76 22.35
CA LYS A 33 -7.19 2.21 23.57
C LYS A 33 -5.93 3.04 23.29
N SER A 34 -5.48 3.16 22.03
CA SER A 34 -4.41 4.07 21.63
C SER A 34 -4.77 5.56 21.80
N HIS A 35 -6.05 5.90 22.07
CA HIS A 35 -6.52 7.25 22.43
C HIS A 35 -5.96 7.81 23.75
N SER A 36 -4.96 7.15 24.33
CA SER A 36 -4.10 7.72 25.37
C SER A 36 -3.61 9.12 24.99
N LEU A 37 -3.40 9.97 25.98
CA LEU A 37 -2.81 11.29 25.78
C LEU A 37 -1.48 11.21 25.03
N LEU A 38 -0.69 10.16 25.27
CA LEU A 38 0.59 9.92 24.60
C LEU A 38 0.40 9.68 23.10
N GLY A 39 -0.52 8.79 22.70
CA GLY A 39 -0.79 8.51 21.28
C GLY A 39 -1.24 9.75 20.50
N LYS A 40 -2.00 10.66 21.14
CA LYS A 40 -2.38 11.95 20.53
C LYS A 40 -1.19 12.90 20.35
N GLN A 41 -0.29 12.95 21.33
CA GLN A 41 0.93 13.76 21.26
C GLN A 41 1.88 13.24 20.17
N GLU A 42 2.06 11.92 20.09
CA GLU A 42 2.88 11.27 19.07
C GLU A 42 2.32 11.50 17.67
N SER A 43 1.00 11.37 17.47
CA SER A 43 0.35 11.70 16.20
C SER A 43 0.57 13.17 15.81
N ALA A 44 0.42 14.10 16.75
CA ALA A 44 0.65 15.52 16.46
C ALA A 44 2.11 15.82 16.09
N LEU A 45 3.07 15.14 16.73
CA LEU A 45 4.48 15.24 16.39
C LEU A 45 4.75 14.65 14.99
N PHE A 46 4.15 13.51 14.67
CA PHE A 46 4.27 12.89 13.35
C PHE A 46 3.77 13.80 12.23
N ASP A 47 2.64 14.48 12.45
CA ASP A 47 2.08 15.46 11.51
C ASP A 47 3.02 16.67 11.33
N GLN A 48 3.62 17.18 12.41
CA GLN A 48 4.58 18.29 12.36
C GLN A 48 5.85 17.94 11.57
N LEU A 49 6.28 16.68 11.62
CA LEU A 49 7.41 16.17 10.85
C LEU A 49 7.06 15.89 9.37
N GLN A 50 5.84 16.24 8.94
CA GLN A 50 5.33 15.98 7.59
C GLN A 50 5.27 14.50 7.22
N GLY A 51 5.25 13.60 8.21
CA GLY A 51 5.13 12.15 8.01
C GLY A 51 3.95 11.72 7.13
N PRO A 52 2.75 12.33 7.26
CA PRO A 52 1.60 12.00 6.42
C PRO A 52 1.75 12.31 4.92
N ARG A 53 2.83 13.01 4.49
CA ARG A 53 3.08 13.27 3.07
C ARG A 53 3.30 11.97 2.29
N CYS A 54 3.99 11.00 2.89
CA CYS A 54 4.24 9.67 2.31
C CYS A 54 3.46 8.56 3.06
N HIS A 55 3.23 8.72 4.36
CA HIS A 55 2.45 7.77 5.17
C HIS A 55 0.97 8.14 5.23
N VAL A 56 0.30 8.17 4.08
CA VAL A 56 -1.11 8.57 3.98
C VAL A 56 -2.00 7.57 4.74
N PRO A 57 -2.72 8.00 5.80
CA PRO A 57 -3.35 7.06 6.73
C PRO A 57 -4.36 6.13 6.09
N SER A 58 -5.25 6.67 5.25
CA SER A 58 -6.37 5.92 4.70
C SER A 58 -6.43 6.01 3.18
N GLN A 59 -6.83 4.92 2.55
CA GLN A 59 -7.09 4.84 1.11
C GLN A 59 -8.42 4.14 0.86
N ARG A 60 -8.98 4.38 -0.32
CA ARG A 60 -10.17 3.66 -0.79
C ARG A 60 -9.81 2.78 -1.98
N THR A 61 -10.02 1.48 -1.85
CA THR A 61 -9.79 0.55 -2.95
C THR A 61 -10.75 0.83 -4.10
N ARG A 62 -10.26 0.72 -5.34
CA ARG A 62 -11.09 0.92 -6.53
C ARG A 62 -12.02 -0.26 -6.76
N ASN A 63 -13.22 0.01 -7.27
CA ASN A 63 -14.06 -1.02 -7.85
C ASN A 63 -13.42 -1.63 -9.11
N ASN A 64 -12.91 -2.85 -8.99
CA ASN A 64 -12.35 -3.62 -10.09
C ASN A 64 -13.17 -4.88 -10.35
N GLN A 65 -13.91 -4.90 -11.46
CA GLN A 65 -14.73 -6.04 -11.88
C GLN A 65 -13.91 -7.30 -12.20
N LYS A 66 -12.61 -7.14 -12.50
CA LYS A 66 -11.67 -8.23 -12.80
C LYS A 66 -10.90 -8.73 -11.56
N ALA A 67 -11.12 -8.14 -10.38
CA ALA A 67 -10.46 -8.62 -9.17
C ALA A 67 -10.93 -10.05 -8.83
N VAL A 68 -9.97 -10.91 -8.45
CA VAL A 68 -10.26 -12.28 -7.99
C VAL A 68 -11.12 -12.22 -6.73
N ALA A 69 -10.72 -11.43 -5.74
CA ALA A 69 -11.53 -11.15 -4.55
C ALA A 69 -12.41 -9.90 -4.77
N LYS A 70 -13.66 -10.05 -5.22
CA LYS A 70 -14.57 -8.90 -5.39
C LYS A 70 -14.92 -8.19 -4.08
N VAL A 71 -14.77 -8.87 -2.94
CA VAL A 71 -15.06 -8.35 -1.60
C VAL A 71 -14.15 -7.19 -1.18
N ILE A 72 -12.97 -7.05 -1.80
CA ILE A 72 -12.04 -5.96 -1.48
C ILE A 72 -12.36 -4.67 -2.25
N ASN A 73 -13.38 -4.65 -3.12
CA ASN A 73 -13.78 -3.45 -3.84
C ASN A 73 -14.42 -2.43 -2.89
N ASP A 74 -14.18 -1.14 -3.15
CA ASP A 74 -14.85 -0.02 -2.49
C ASP A 74 -14.70 -0.02 -0.95
N GLN A 75 -13.58 -0.57 -0.45
CA GLN A 75 -13.23 -0.63 0.97
C GLN A 75 -12.35 0.57 1.35
N THR A 76 -12.58 1.11 2.54
CA THR A 76 -11.63 2.02 3.17
C THR A 76 -10.64 1.21 3.99
N ILE A 77 -9.36 1.33 3.68
CA ILE A 77 -8.25 0.66 4.37
C ILE A 77 -7.32 1.70 5.01
N TRP A 78 -6.63 1.32 6.08
CA TRP A 78 -5.70 2.18 6.81
C TRP A 78 -4.25 1.72 6.60
N ALA A 79 -3.71 1.99 5.42
CA ALA A 79 -2.44 1.42 4.97
C ALA A 79 -1.20 2.28 5.30
N TYR A 80 -1.38 3.55 5.67
CA TYR A 80 -0.28 4.48 6.01
C TYR A 80 0.83 4.53 4.96
N THR A 81 0.43 4.62 3.70
CA THR A 81 1.30 4.71 2.50
C THR A 81 0.55 5.47 1.42
N ASP A 82 1.26 6.12 0.50
CA ASP A 82 0.71 6.70 -0.73
C ASP A 82 0.81 5.78 -1.96
N LEU A 83 1.46 4.61 -1.81
CA LEU A 83 1.75 3.65 -2.87
C LEU A 83 2.64 4.20 -4.00
N LEU A 84 3.43 5.24 -3.71
CA LEU A 84 4.42 5.78 -4.63
C LEU A 84 5.81 5.24 -4.31
N LEU A 85 6.70 5.31 -5.30
CA LEU A 85 8.13 5.07 -5.09
C LEU A 85 8.78 6.44 -4.88
N HIS A 86 9.70 6.53 -3.92
CA HIS A 86 10.33 7.80 -3.55
C HIS A 86 11.84 7.71 -3.54
N GLU A 87 12.51 8.84 -3.78
CA GLU A 87 13.94 8.99 -3.53
C GLU A 87 14.24 8.81 -2.03
N ILE A 88 14.79 7.65 -1.65
CA ILE A 88 15.27 7.35 -0.30
C ILE A 88 16.79 7.17 -0.25
N GLY A 89 17.48 7.58 -1.31
CA GLY A 89 18.94 7.54 -1.46
C GLY A 89 19.40 7.04 -2.84
N SER A 90 20.70 7.17 -3.10
CA SER A 90 21.30 6.80 -4.40
C SER A 90 21.06 5.33 -4.74
N GLY A 91 20.29 5.06 -5.79
CA GLY A 91 19.99 3.71 -6.29
C GLY A 91 18.64 3.13 -5.87
N LEU A 92 17.84 3.88 -5.08
CA LEU A 92 16.47 3.51 -4.69
C LEU A 92 15.43 4.55 -5.14
N ASP A 93 15.83 5.41 -6.06
CA ASP A 93 15.02 6.46 -6.66
C ASP A 93 14.31 5.94 -7.92
N ASP A 94 13.09 6.42 -8.17
CA ASP A 94 12.34 6.15 -9.40
C ASP A 94 12.72 7.10 -10.55
N GLY A 95 13.53 8.13 -10.25
CA GLY A 95 14.05 9.09 -11.21
C GLY A 95 13.08 10.23 -11.52
N PHE A 96 11.98 10.37 -10.76
CA PHE A 96 11.07 11.50 -10.85
C PHE A 96 11.39 12.56 -9.79
N ALA A 97 11.19 13.82 -10.18
CA ALA A 97 11.39 14.95 -9.28
C ALA A 97 10.31 14.95 -8.20
N GLU A 98 10.72 14.83 -6.94
CA GLU A 98 9.85 14.91 -5.78
C GLU A 98 9.70 16.38 -5.40
N GLU A 99 8.46 16.91 -5.39
CA GLU A 99 8.21 18.34 -5.19
C GLU A 99 8.93 18.92 -3.97
N GLY A 100 10.00 19.67 -4.24
CA GLY A 100 10.77 20.43 -3.26
C GLY A 100 11.75 19.62 -2.42
N LEU A 101 12.00 18.34 -2.75
CA LEU A 101 12.86 17.45 -1.94
C LEU A 101 14.04 16.86 -2.72
N SER A 102 13.89 16.60 -4.02
CA SER A 102 14.99 16.10 -4.84
C SER A 102 15.56 17.20 -5.75
N LEU A 103 16.89 17.29 -5.79
CA LEU A 103 17.63 17.93 -6.88
C LEU A 103 17.79 16.89 -7.99
N SER A 104 16.70 16.35 -8.54
CA SER A 104 16.84 15.38 -9.63
C SER A 104 17.47 16.08 -10.83
N SER A 105 18.55 15.46 -11.32
CA SER A 105 19.50 15.92 -12.34
C SER A 105 18.86 16.62 -13.55
N GLN A 106 19.61 17.59 -14.10
CA GLN A 106 19.51 18.03 -15.50
C GLN A 106 19.47 16.85 -16.47
#